data_AF-A0AAU0M7I6-F1
#
_entry.id   AF-A0AAU0M7I6-F1
#
_cell.length_a   1.000
_cell.length_b   1.000
_cell.length_c   1.000
_cell.angle_alpha   90.00
_cell.angle_beta   90.00
_cell.angle_gamma   90.00
#
_symmetry.space_group_name_H-M   'P 1'
#
loop_
_entity.id
_entity.type
_entity.pdbx_description
1 polymer ?
#
loop_
_entity_poly.entity_id
_entity_poly.type
_entity_poly.pdbx_seq_one_letter_code
_entity_poly.pdbx_strand_id
1 'polypeptide(L)'
;MLSPVGLLVALPAGHTALAAYVALVVASLDVVVAVALLPVLTPGGRLLAQIAVALRVTYAAVFAVAGGWLLASADASRFEAVWNAGLLLFGTHLVLVGIAAVRTGFVPAWIGALVTIAGTGYAIDSTTAALLPGTGISVSGFTFVGEVVLLVWLVARGGRPRRSVRLIW
;
A
#
# COMPACT_ATOMS: atom_id res chain seq x y z
N MET A 1 -15.74 -0.22 -3.89
CA MET A 1 -14.28 -0.29 -4.11
C MET A 1 -13.96 -1.49 -4.98
N LEU A 2 -12.95 -1.40 -5.86
CA LEU A 2 -12.44 -2.54 -6.62
C LEU A 2 -11.59 -3.39 -5.69
N SER A 3 -12.18 -4.39 -5.06
CA SER A 3 -11.39 -5.37 -4.32
C SER A 3 -10.66 -6.31 -5.28
N PRO A 4 -9.46 -6.80 -4.91
CA PRO A 4 -8.72 -7.76 -5.74
C PRO A 4 -9.54 -9.02 -6.03
N VAL A 5 -10.35 -9.46 -5.07
CA VAL A 5 -11.22 -10.62 -5.21
C VAL A 5 -12.42 -10.30 -6.10
N GLY A 6 -13.02 -9.11 -6.03
CA GLY A 6 -14.07 -8.71 -6.98
C GLY A 6 -13.61 -8.75 -8.44
N LEU A 7 -12.34 -8.44 -8.70
CA LEU A 7 -11.74 -8.51 -10.03
C LEU A 7 -11.47 -9.97 -10.49
N LEU A 8 -11.18 -10.87 -9.55
CA LEU A 8 -10.88 -12.28 -9.81
C LEU A 8 -12.11 -13.19 -9.78
N VAL A 9 -13.17 -12.82 -9.05
CA VAL A 9 -14.48 -13.53 -9.00
C VAL A 9 -15.28 -13.31 -10.28
N ALA A 10 -14.97 -12.28 -11.07
CA ALA A 10 -15.49 -12.10 -12.42
C ALA A 10 -14.96 -13.16 -13.44
N LEU A 11 -13.95 -13.96 -13.06
CA LEU A 11 -13.46 -15.08 -13.85
C LEU A 11 -14.27 -16.36 -13.56
N PRO A 12 -14.36 -17.33 -14.50
CA PRO A 12 -15.15 -18.56 -14.34
C PRO A 12 -14.86 -19.32 -13.03
N ALA A 13 -15.83 -20.07 -12.51
CA ALA A 13 -15.76 -20.72 -11.21
C ALA A 13 -14.47 -21.56 -11.00
N GLY A 14 -13.75 -21.33 -9.88
CA GLY A 14 -12.57 -22.13 -9.47
C GLY A 14 -11.30 -21.36 -9.07
N HIS A 15 -11.28 -20.03 -9.13
CA HIS A 15 -10.05 -19.23 -8.97
C HIS A 15 -9.79 -18.67 -7.55
N THR A 16 -10.52 -19.10 -6.51
CA THR A 16 -10.29 -18.63 -5.13
C THR A 16 -8.88 -18.97 -4.64
N ALA A 17 -8.36 -20.14 -5.03
CA ALA A 17 -6.98 -20.53 -4.75
C ALA A 17 -5.97 -19.59 -5.44
N LEU A 18 -6.20 -19.25 -6.72
CA LEU A 18 -5.35 -18.29 -7.45
C LEU A 18 -5.37 -16.91 -6.76
N ALA A 19 -6.55 -16.43 -6.36
CA ALA A 19 -6.69 -15.18 -5.63
C ALA A 19 -5.93 -15.20 -4.31
N ALA A 20 -5.97 -16.32 -3.58
CA ALA A 20 -5.20 -16.49 -2.36
C ALA A 20 -3.68 -16.48 -2.62
N TYR A 21 -3.19 -17.18 -3.65
CA TYR A 21 -1.77 -17.14 -4.02
C TYR A 21 -1.32 -15.74 -4.40
N VAL A 22 -2.10 -15.01 -5.20
CA VAL A 22 -1.83 -13.62 -5.54
C VAL A 22 -1.78 -12.75 -4.28
N ALA A 23 -2.74 -12.90 -3.37
CA ALA A 23 -2.75 -12.16 -2.11
C ALA A 23 -1.49 -12.43 -1.27
N LEU A 24 -1.05 -13.68 -1.17
CA LEU A 24 0.17 -14.05 -0.44
C LEU A 24 1.45 -13.49 -1.09
N VAL A 25 1.51 -13.49 -2.42
CA VAL A 25 2.62 -12.87 -3.17
C VAL A 25 2.64 -11.37 -2.94
N VAL A 26 1.49 -10.69 -3.04
CA VAL A 26 1.36 -9.26 -2.80
C VAL A 26 1.75 -8.91 -1.36
N ALA A 27 1.28 -9.67 -0.36
CA ALA A 27 1.68 -9.47 1.03
C ALA A 27 3.20 -9.61 1.23
N SER A 28 3.84 -10.55 0.52
CA SER A 28 5.30 -10.72 0.55
C SER A 28 6.03 -9.52 -0.08
N LEU A 29 5.54 -9.05 -1.24
CA LEU A 29 6.06 -7.85 -1.89
C LEU A 29 5.89 -6.61 -1.02
N ASP A 30 4.82 -6.51 -0.24
CA ASP A 30 4.57 -5.38 0.64
C ASP A 30 5.61 -5.25 1.76
N VAL A 31 6.08 -6.38 2.30
CA VAL A 31 7.19 -6.38 3.26
C VAL A 31 8.47 -5.88 2.61
N VAL A 32 8.75 -6.31 1.38
CA VAL A 32 9.92 -5.84 0.61
C VAL A 32 9.82 -4.33 0.36
N VAL A 33 8.65 -3.83 -0.08
CA VAL A 33 8.40 -2.41 -0.31
C VAL A 33 8.55 -1.61 0.99
N ALA A 34 8.05 -2.13 2.12
CA ALA A 34 8.19 -1.49 3.42
C ALA A 34 9.67 -1.28 3.78
N VAL A 35 10.48 -2.34 3.66
CA VAL A 35 11.92 -2.27 3.94
C VAL A 35 12.65 -1.34 2.96
N ALA A 36 12.30 -1.38 1.68
CA ALA A 36 12.89 -0.53 0.65
C ALA A 36 12.58 0.97 0.85
N LEU A 37 11.41 1.29 1.39
CA LEU A 37 11.01 2.67 1.68
C LEU A 37 11.73 3.27 2.88
N LEU A 38 12.15 2.47 3.86
CA LEU A 38 12.79 2.96 5.08
C LEU A 38 13.96 3.93 4.82
N PRO A 39 15.00 3.59 4.04
CA PRO A 39 16.11 4.50 3.77
C PRO A 39 15.69 5.74 2.97
N VAL A 40 14.67 5.62 2.10
CA VAL A 40 14.15 6.75 1.31
C VAL A 40 13.48 7.78 2.21
N LEU A 41 12.74 7.33 3.23
CA LEU A 41 11.93 8.20 4.09
C LEU A 41 12.67 8.69 5.35
N THR A 42 13.73 7.98 5.78
CA THR A 42 14.48 8.32 6.99
C THR A 42 14.94 9.79 7.05
N PRO A 43 15.42 10.42 5.95
CA PRO A 43 15.78 11.84 5.95
C PRO A 43 14.63 12.80 6.29
N GLY A 44 13.38 12.41 6.00
CA GLY A 44 12.18 13.22 6.30
C GLY A 44 11.68 13.08 7.75
N GLY A 45 12.30 12.19 8.54
CA GLY A 45 11.98 11.95 9.94
C GLY A 45 12.02 10.47 10.28
N ARG A 46 12.98 10.06 11.11
CA ARG A 46 13.19 8.64 11.48
C ARG A 46 11.95 8.00 12.10
N LEU A 47 11.27 8.69 13.02
CA LEU A 47 10.05 8.18 13.65
C LEU A 47 8.91 8.01 12.64
N LEU A 48 8.70 9.00 11.74
CA LEU A 48 7.68 8.91 10.70
C LEU A 48 7.93 7.74 9.76
N ALA A 49 9.18 7.57 9.32
CA ALA A 49 9.58 6.46 8.47
C ALA A 49 9.38 5.11 9.18
N GLN A 50 9.79 4.98 10.44
CA GLN A 50 9.61 3.75 11.21
C GLN A 50 8.13 3.39 11.41
N ILE A 51 7.28 4.36 11.76
CA ILE A 51 5.84 4.13 11.92
C ILE A 51 5.22 3.76 10.56
N ALA A 52 5.57 4.46 9.47
CA ALA A 52 5.07 4.12 8.15
C ALA A 52 5.43 2.68 7.76
N VAL A 53 6.68 2.25 7.99
CA VAL A 53 7.12 0.87 7.73
C VAL A 53 6.40 -0.14 8.61
N ALA A 54 6.25 0.15 9.90
CA ALA A 54 5.52 -0.72 10.82
C ALA A 54 4.05 -0.90 10.43
N LEU A 55 3.39 0.17 9.98
CA LEU A 55 2.03 0.09 9.44
C LEU A 55 1.96 -0.77 8.19
N ARG A 56 2.93 -0.62 7.26
CA ARG A 56 2.96 -1.43 6.02
C ARG A 56 3.19 -2.91 6.31
N VAL A 57 4.09 -3.25 7.24
CA VAL A 57 4.34 -4.63 7.66
C VAL A 57 3.13 -5.21 8.39
N THR A 58 2.49 -4.43 9.26
CA THR A 58 1.25 -4.85 9.94
C THR A 58 0.14 -5.14 8.94
N TYR A 59 -0.06 -4.24 7.96
CA TYR A 59 -1.00 -4.46 6.86
C TYR A 59 -0.68 -5.73 6.07
N ALA A 60 0.59 -5.94 5.70
CA ALA A 60 1.03 -7.13 4.98
C ALA A 60 0.77 -8.42 5.76
N ALA A 61 1.00 -8.41 7.08
CA ALA A 61 0.72 -9.55 7.96
C ALA A 61 -0.79 -9.85 8.03
N VAL A 62 -1.63 -8.84 8.23
CA VAL A 62 -3.10 -8.98 8.20
C VAL A 62 -3.56 -9.53 6.86
N PHE A 63 -3.00 -9.02 5.76
CA PHE A 63 -3.34 -9.45 4.42
C PHE A 63 -2.88 -10.88 4.12
N ALA A 64 -1.71 -11.30 4.60
CA ALA A 64 -1.23 -12.67 4.50
C ALA A 64 -2.13 -13.65 5.26
N VAL A 65 -2.59 -13.29 6.47
CA VAL A 65 -3.56 -14.09 7.23
C VAL A 65 -4.88 -14.23 6.47
N ALA A 66 -5.39 -13.14 5.89
CA ALA A 66 -6.59 -13.17 5.06
C ALA A 66 -6.41 -14.09 3.84
N GLY A 67 -5.29 -14.00 3.14
CA GLY A 67 -4.95 -14.88 2.02
C GLY A 67 -4.84 -16.35 2.43
N GLY A 68 -4.26 -16.64 3.59
CA GLY A 68 -4.20 -17.99 4.15
C GLY A 68 -5.58 -18.57 4.46
N TRP A 69 -6.49 -17.77 5.03
CA TRP A 69 -7.88 -18.19 5.23
C TRP A 69 -8.60 -18.41 3.90
N LEU A 70 -8.43 -17.52 2.92
CA LEU A 70 -9.03 -17.69 1.60
C LEU A 70 -8.56 -18.99 0.93
N LEU A 71 -7.28 -19.34 1.08
CA LEU A 71 -6.73 -20.60 0.56
C LEU A 71 -7.34 -21.83 1.26
N ALA A 72 -7.55 -21.76 2.57
CA ALA A 72 -8.00 -22.89 3.38
C ALA A 72 -9.52 -23.13 3.29
N SER A 73 -10.32 -22.06 3.28
CA SER A 73 -11.78 -22.15 3.37
C SER A 73 -12.53 -21.65 2.12
N ALA A 74 -11.83 -21.09 1.14
CA ALA A 74 -12.42 -20.45 -0.04
C ALA A 74 -13.46 -19.34 0.31
N ASP A 75 -13.39 -18.79 1.52
CA ASP A 75 -14.34 -17.78 2.01
C ASP A 75 -13.93 -16.37 1.55
N ALA A 76 -14.43 -15.99 0.37
CA ALA A 76 -14.23 -14.66 -0.20
C ALA A 76 -14.80 -13.55 0.69
N SER A 77 -15.92 -13.78 1.38
CA SER A 77 -16.57 -12.74 2.18
C SER A 77 -15.72 -12.34 3.39
N ARG A 78 -15.11 -13.34 4.05
CA ARG A 78 -14.20 -13.12 5.17
C ARG A 78 -12.91 -12.46 4.72
N PHE A 79 -12.37 -12.86 3.56
CA PHE A 79 -11.22 -12.18 2.97
C PHE A 79 -11.52 -10.70 2.72
N GLU A 80 -12.65 -10.38 2.09
CA GLU A 80 -13.09 -9.01 1.79
C GLU A 80 -13.24 -8.18 3.06
N ALA A 81 -13.83 -8.75 4.11
CA ALA A 81 -13.98 -8.05 5.39
C ALA A 81 -12.62 -7.66 6.00
N VAL A 82 -11.64 -8.58 5.99
CA VAL A 82 -10.30 -8.31 6.52
C VAL A 82 -9.52 -7.35 5.62
N TRP A 83 -9.64 -7.50 4.29
CA TRP A 83 -9.05 -6.59 3.31
C TRP A 83 -9.53 -5.15 3.54
N ASN A 84 -10.84 -4.96 3.64
CA ASN A 84 -11.45 -3.64 3.87
C ASN A 84 -11.00 -3.03 5.19
N ALA A 85 -10.90 -3.84 6.26
CA ALA A 85 -10.35 -3.37 7.54
C ALA A 85 -8.86 -2.96 7.42
N GLY A 86 -8.08 -3.66 6.60
CA GLY A 86 -6.68 -3.35 6.33
C GLY A 86 -6.46 -2.03 5.59
N LEU A 87 -7.42 -1.56 4.80
CA LEU A 87 -7.29 -0.31 4.03
C LEU A 87 -7.05 0.91 4.90
N LEU A 88 -7.52 0.92 6.15
CA LEU A 88 -7.25 2.00 7.09
C LEU A 88 -5.75 2.06 7.47
N LEU A 89 -5.13 0.90 7.70
CA LEU A 89 -3.69 0.80 7.97
C LEU A 89 -2.88 1.27 6.76
N PHE A 90 -3.29 0.85 5.56
CA PHE A 90 -2.65 1.25 4.32
C PHE A 90 -2.78 2.76 4.04
N GLY A 91 -3.98 3.32 4.22
CA GLY A 91 -4.22 4.75 4.08
C GLY A 91 -3.39 5.58 5.04
N THR A 92 -3.32 5.16 6.31
CA THR A 92 -2.49 5.81 7.34
C THR A 92 -1.01 5.73 6.99
N HIS A 93 -0.55 4.57 6.51
CA HIS A 93 0.80 4.41 5.98
C HIS A 93 1.09 5.43 4.87
N LEU A 94 0.23 5.54 3.85
CA LEU A 94 0.42 6.48 2.75
C LEU A 94 0.46 7.94 3.22
N VAL A 95 -0.37 8.35 4.17
CA VAL A 95 -0.31 9.70 4.75
C VAL A 95 1.07 9.96 5.35
N LEU A 96 1.61 9.03 6.13
CA LEU A 96 2.94 9.18 6.74
C LEU A 96 4.06 9.16 5.69
N VAL A 97 3.96 8.29 4.68
CA VAL A 97 4.90 8.26 3.54
C VAL A 97 4.89 9.59 2.80
N GLY A 98 3.72 10.14 2.50
CA GLY A 98 3.57 11.41 1.80
C GLY A 98 4.17 12.58 2.60
N ILE A 99 3.87 12.65 3.89
CA ILE A 99 4.45 13.67 4.79
C ILE A 99 5.98 13.54 4.87
N ALA A 100 6.49 12.32 5.06
CA ALA A 100 7.94 12.09 5.12
C ALA A 100 8.61 12.42 3.78
N ALA A 101 7.99 12.04 2.65
CA ALA A 101 8.47 12.33 1.29
C ALA A 101 8.68 13.83 1.07
N VAL A 102 7.69 14.66 1.41
CA VAL A 102 7.79 16.14 1.33
C VAL A 102 8.97 16.67 2.14
N ARG A 103 9.23 16.09 3.32
CA ARG A 103 10.32 16.52 4.22
C ARG A 103 11.70 16.07 3.79
N THR A 104 11.82 15.06 2.93
CA THR A 104 13.13 14.49 2.55
C THR A 104 13.99 15.41 1.70
N GLY A 105 13.38 16.34 0.94
CA GLY A 105 14.04 17.09 -0.14
C GLY A 105 14.51 16.24 -1.33
N PHE A 106 14.46 14.91 -1.23
CA PHE A 106 14.84 13.97 -2.28
C PHE A 106 13.67 13.58 -3.17
N VAL A 107 12.50 13.34 -2.58
CA VAL A 107 11.25 13.12 -3.30
C VAL A 107 10.64 14.49 -3.65
N PRO A 108 10.21 14.73 -4.91
CA PRO A 108 9.50 15.95 -5.26
C PRO A 108 8.28 16.18 -4.36
N ALA A 109 8.16 17.37 -3.78
CA ALA A 109 7.12 17.67 -2.79
C ALA A 109 5.69 17.44 -3.32
N TRP A 110 5.46 17.71 -4.60
CA TRP A 110 4.15 17.47 -5.23
C TRP A 110 3.78 15.98 -5.27
N ILE A 111 4.76 15.06 -5.41
CA ILE A 111 4.51 13.62 -5.32
C ILE A 111 4.10 13.27 -3.90
N GLY A 112 4.82 13.78 -2.90
CA GLY A 112 4.46 13.56 -1.48
C GLY A 112 3.06 14.10 -1.13
N ALA A 113 2.68 15.25 -1.70
CA ALA A 113 1.32 15.79 -1.55
C ALA A 113 0.26 14.87 -2.17
N LEU A 114 0.47 14.40 -3.41
CA LEU A 114 -0.45 13.45 -4.05
C LEU A 114 -0.59 12.14 -3.25
N VAL A 115 0.51 11.62 -2.72
CA VAL A 115 0.51 10.41 -1.86
C VAL A 115 -0.28 10.65 -0.57
N THR A 116 -0.15 11.84 0.02
CA THR A 116 -0.93 12.21 1.22
C THR A 116 -2.42 12.27 0.91
N ILE A 117 -2.80 12.82 -0.25
CA ILE A 117 -4.19 12.86 -0.73
C ILE A 117 -4.72 11.45 -0.98
N ALA A 118 -3.92 10.56 -1.58
CA ALA A 118 -4.27 9.15 -1.78
C ALA A 118 -4.56 8.46 -0.44
N GLY A 119 -3.63 8.55 0.51
CA GLY A 119 -3.79 7.97 1.85
C GLY A 119 -5.00 8.50 2.61
N THR A 120 -5.29 9.79 2.47
CA THR A 120 -6.48 10.42 3.07
C THR A 120 -7.77 9.85 2.46
N GLY A 121 -7.80 9.62 1.14
CA GLY A 121 -8.93 8.99 0.47
C GLY A 121 -9.22 7.59 1.03
N TYR A 122 -8.20 6.77 1.26
CA TYR A 122 -8.37 5.45 1.89
C TYR A 122 -8.87 5.55 3.34
N ALA A 123 -8.36 6.51 4.12
CA ALA A 123 -8.79 6.71 5.50
C ALA A 123 -10.27 7.16 5.57
N ILE A 124 -10.69 8.07 4.67
CA ILE A 124 -12.08 8.51 4.56
C ILE A 124 -12.98 7.33 4.17
N ASP A 125 -12.62 6.56 3.14
CA ASP A 125 -13.43 5.43 2.70
C ASP A 125 -13.58 4.38 3.81
N SER A 126 -12.48 4.06 4.51
CA SER A 126 -12.48 3.10 5.62
C SER A 126 -13.34 3.58 6.80
N THR A 127 -13.25 4.87 7.15
CA THR A 127 -14.03 5.45 8.25
C THR A 127 -15.50 5.57 7.88
N THR A 128 -15.80 5.95 6.65
CA THR A 128 -17.18 6.06 6.13
C THR A 128 -17.83 4.68 6.08
N ALA A 129 -17.12 3.64 5.64
CA ALA A 129 -17.63 2.27 5.66
C ALA A 129 -17.93 1.77 7.08
N ALA A 130 -17.12 2.16 8.07
CA ALA A 130 -17.32 1.79 9.48
C ALA A 130 -18.47 2.53 10.16
N LEU A 131 -18.66 3.83 9.86
CA LEU A 131 -19.68 4.68 10.50
C LEU A 131 -21.03 4.66 9.77
N LEU A 132 -21.01 4.56 8.45
CA LEU A 132 -22.18 4.69 7.56
C LEU A 132 -22.18 3.57 6.51
N PRO A 133 -22.47 2.31 6.91
CA PRO A 133 -22.50 1.19 5.99
C PRO A 133 -23.49 1.44 4.84
N GLY A 134 -23.07 1.15 3.60
CA GLY A 134 -23.95 1.18 2.42
C GLY A 134 -24.05 2.51 1.66
N THR A 135 -23.29 3.54 2.04
CA THR A 135 -23.28 4.85 1.33
C THR A 135 -22.61 4.81 -0.06
N GLY A 136 -21.83 3.78 -0.36
CA GLY A 136 -21.22 3.55 -1.69
C GLY A 136 -20.17 4.58 -2.12
N ILE A 137 -19.82 5.55 -1.26
CA ILE A 137 -18.82 6.58 -1.54
C ILE A 137 -17.43 5.93 -1.61
N SER A 138 -16.66 6.27 -2.64
CA SER A 138 -15.31 5.74 -2.88
C SER A 138 -14.36 6.86 -3.30
N VAL A 139 -13.91 7.66 -2.34
CA VAL A 139 -12.97 8.78 -2.54
C VAL A 139 -11.64 8.27 -3.08
N SER A 140 -11.14 7.16 -2.55
CA SER A 140 -9.89 6.52 -3.01
C SER A 140 -9.91 6.13 -4.49
N GLY A 141 -11.09 5.91 -5.08
CA GLY A 141 -11.23 5.62 -6.51
C GLY A 141 -10.75 6.74 -7.42
N PHE A 142 -10.65 7.96 -6.90
CA PHE A 142 -10.12 9.12 -7.62
C PHE A 142 -8.76 9.57 -7.10
N THR A 143 -8.44 9.32 -5.81
CA THR A 143 -7.20 9.80 -5.20
C THR A 143 -6.03 8.82 -5.31
N PHE A 144 -6.25 7.56 -5.73
CA PHE A 144 -5.17 6.55 -5.88
C PHE A 144 -4.07 6.96 -6.87
N VAL A 145 -4.27 7.99 -7.70
CA VAL A 145 -3.23 8.46 -8.63
C VAL A 145 -1.91 8.77 -7.92
N GLY A 146 -1.95 9.23 -6.66
CA GLY A 146 -0.74 9.52 -5.87
C GLY A 146 0.16 8.30 -5.61
N GLU A 147 -0.42 7.12 -5.34
CA GLU A 147 0.38 5.90 -5.13
C GLU A 147 1.04 5.43 -6.43
N VAL A 148 0.32 5.50 -7.56
CA VAL A 148 0.85 5.09 -8.87
C VAL A 148 2.02 5.99 -9.27
N VAL A 149 1.87 7.31 -9.07
CA VAL A 149 2.94 8.27 -9.35
C VAL A 149 4.18 8.00 -8.49
N LEU A 150 3.99 7.73 -7.18
CA LEU A 150 5.10 7.39 -6.30
C LEU A 150 5.81 6.10 -6.75
N LEU A 151 5.06 5.06 -7.09
CA LEU A 151 5.60 3.78 -7.54
C LEU A 151 6.44 3.96 -8.80
N VAL A 152 5.89 4.63 -9.82
CA VAL A 152 6.61 4.90 -11.07
C VAL A 152 7.88 5.70 -10.81
N TRP A 153 7.81 6.71 -9.93
CA TRP A 153 8.98 7.52 -9.57
C TRP A 153 10.07 6.70 -8.85
N LEU A 154 9.70 5.83 -7.91
CA LEU A 154 10.64 4.97 -7.19
C LEU A 154 11.35 3.99 -8.14
N VAL A 155 10.61 3.36 -9.06
CA VAL A 155 11.17 2.46 -10.06
C VAL A 155 12.16 3.21 -10.97
N ALA A 156 11.77 4.39 -11.46
CA ALA A 156 12.63 5.21 -12.32
C ALA A 156 13.88 5.75 -11.61
N ARG A 157 13.84 5.93 -10.28
CA ARG A 157 14.97 6.48 -9.50
C ARG A 157 15.87 5.40 -8.91
N GLY A 158 15.33 4.25 -8.51
CA GLY A 158 16.08 3.12 -7.96
C GLY A 158 17.03 2.46 -8.95
N GLY A 159 16.79 2.58 -10.26
CA GLY A 159 17.63 2.02 -11.32
C GLY A 159 18.90 2.80 -11.67
N ARG A 160 19.26 3.87 -10.92
CA ARG A 160 20.47 4.66 -11.24
C ARG A 160 21.71 4.09 -10.55
N PRO A 161 22.75 3.64 -11.30
CA PRO A 161 23.98 3.17 -10.71
C PRO A 161 24.63 4.26 -9.84
N ARG A 162 25.03 3.91 -8.62
CA ARG A 162 26.00 4.70 -7.86
C ARG A 162 27.24 4.82 -8.74
N ARG A 163 27.52 6.02 -9.27
CA ARG A 163 28.84 6.30 -9.85
C ARG A 163 29.85 6.04 -8.74
N SER A 164 30.54 4.91 -8.80
CA SER A 164 31.74 4.69 -8.02
C SER A 164 32.73 5.77 -8.45
N VAL A 165 32.90 6.80 -7.63
CA VAL A 165 34.04 7.70 -7.78
C VAL A 165 35.25 6.85 -7.44
N ARG A 166 35.91 6.34 -8.49
CA ARG A 166 37.20 5.68 -8.38
C ARG A 166 38.20 6.81 -8.13
N LEU A 167 38.55 7.05 -6.86
CA LEU A 167 39.66 7.92 -6.51
C LEU A 167 40.93 7.31 -7.08
N ILE A 168 41.57 8.09 -7.94
CA ILE A 168 42.83 7.80 -8.59
C ILE A 168 43.92 8.07 -7.54
N TRP A 169 44.74 7.05 -7.25
CA TRP A 169 46.09 7.21 -6.71
C TRP A 169 47.02 6.51 -7.67
#